data_AF-A0A0K0H7Z6-F1
#
_entry.id   AF-A0A0K0H7Z6-F1
#
_cell.length_a   1.000
_cell.length_b   1.000
_cell.length_c   1.000
_cell.angle_alpha   90.00
_cell.angle_beta   90.00
_cell.angle_gamma   90.00
#
_symmetry.space_group_name_H-M   'P 1'
#
loop_
_entity.id
_entity.type
_entity.pdbx_description
1 polymer ?
#
loop_
_entity_poly.entity_id
_entity_poly.type
_entity_poly.pdbx_seq_one_letter_code
_entity_poly.pdbx_strand_id
1 'polypeptide(L)'
;MKIQSGVTTILMLTLLLCAEMPVHAADKKLTSLLAPYDEWYFNFLYPNALPADVTYVELLDTDGILYRYRMLGSTNASSASVGKWNEEVMGIHSDFNKAKNPPQAMHFCWDSVIDKKVYETWITFGYPVWEMMLTPYPSPWDAGVQEYHRYLVIGLAPEGRVRAWLVNNGKPNTRLTEDKDIVVETVSGEKLAMCKGVTRFSRGYKYIKETEDFIKDKKYPYGNW
;
A
#
# COMPACT_ATOMS: atom_id res chain seq x y z
N MET A 1 14.83 -20.45 60.20
CA MET A 1 14.85 -19.48 61.32
C MET A 1 15.59 -18.23 60.84
N LYS A 2 14.88 -17.08 60.85
CA LYS A 2 15.30 -15.65 60.91
C LYS A 2 16.56 -15.21 60.14
N ILE A 3 16.45 -14.42 59.07
CA ILE A 3 16.44 -12.93 59.01
C ILE A 3 17.79 -12.29 59.39
N GLN A 4 18.41 -11.57 58.45
CA GLN A 4 18.94 -10.19 58.56
C GLN A 4 19.52 -9.81 57.18
N SER A 5 18.87 -8.95 56.39
CA SER A 5 18.87 -7.47 56.42
C SER A 5 20.22 -6.84 56.06
N GLY A 6 20.29 -6.22 54.88
CA GLY A 6 21.43 -5.43 54.43
C GLY A 6 21.10 -4.63 53.17
N VAL A 7 20.05 -3.80 53.24
CA VAL A 7 19.77 -2.78 52.23
C VAL A 7 20.91 -1.77 52.27
N THR A 8 21.68 -1.66 51.20
CA THR A 8 22.57 -0.52 50.98
C THR A 8 22.15 0.15 49.69
N THR A 9 21.31 1.17 49.84
CA THR A 9 20.89 2.10 48.79
C THR A 9 22.10 2.95 48.40
N ILE A 10 22.59 2.81 47.16
CA ILE A 10 23.47 3.82 46.55
C ILE A 10 22.67 4.48 45.45
N LEU A 11 22.14 5.65 45.79
CA LEU A 11 21.56 6.61 44.89
C LEU A 11 22.72 7.31 44.14
N MET A 12 23.00 6.93 42.90
CA MET A 12 23.80 7.76 42.00
C MET A 12 22.86 8.47 41.02
N LEU A 13 22.57 9.72 41.36
CA LEU A 13 21.98 10.73 40.51
C LEU A 13 23.12 11.28 39.62
N THR A 14 23.17 10.93 38.34
CA THR A 14 24.11 11.56 37.39
C THR A 14 23.35 12.22 36.25
N LEU A 15 23.66 13.50 36.09
CA LEU A 15 22.96 14.54 35.35
C LEU A 15 22.70 14.18 33.88
N LEU A 16 21.48 14.49 33.43
CA LEU A 16 21.20 14.76 32.02
C LEU A 16 22.12 15.91 31.56
N LEU A 17 23.09 15.61 30.68
CA LEU A 17 23.59 16.64 29.77
C LEU A 17 22.56 16.79 28.66
N CYS A 18 21.73 17.83 28.77
CA CYS A 18 21.03 18.41 27.63
C CYS A 18 22.09 18.96 26.67
N ALA A 19 22.50 18.17 25.68
CA ALA A 19 23.02 18.75 24.46
C ALA A 19 21.84 19.41 23.76
N GLU A 20 21.78 20.74 23.83
CA GLU A 20 20.90 21.54 22.99
C GLU A 20 21.28 21.28 21.53
N MET A 21 20.54 20.37 20.89
CA MET A 21 20.58 20.23 19.45
C MET A 21 20.05 21.54 18.86
N PRO A 22 20.69 22.12 17.83
CA PRO A 22 20.14 23.28 17.16
C PRO A 22 18.79 22.86 16.57
N VAL A 23 17.71 23.44 17.09
CA VAL A 23 16.35 23.32 16.54
C VAL A 23 16.36 24.05 15.19
N HIS A 24 16.70 23.33 14.13
CA HIS A 24 16.66 23.80 12.75
C HIS A 24 15.87 22.82 11.89
N ALA A 25 14.55 22.88 12.09
CA ALA A 25 13.46 22.73 11.13
C ALA A 25 12.22 22.50 12.00
N ALA A 26 11.17 23.29 11.81
CA ALA A 26 9.89 22.95 12.38
C ALA A 26 9.41 21.67 11.67
N ASP A 27 9.70 20.50 12.26
CA ASP A 27 9.00 19.27 11.90
C ASP A 27 7.52 19.55 12.12
N LYS A 28 6.76 19.73 11.03
CA LYS A 28 5.31 19.81 11.09
C LYS A 28 4.80 18.42 11.48
N LYS A 29 4.91 18.09 12.76
CA LYS A 29 4.29 16.90 13.31
C LYS A 29 2.79 17.00 13.05
N LEU A 30 2.23 16.01 12.34
CA LEU A 30 0.80 15.90 12.11
C LEU A 30 0.06 16.02 13.45
N THR A 31 -0.86 16.97 13.52
CA THR A 31 -1.65 17.23 14.73
C THR A 31 -2.83 16.29 14.86
N SER A 32 -3.23 15.66 13.75
CA SER A 32 -4.27 14.65 13.65
C SER A 32 -3.91 13.68 12.53
N LEU A 33 -4.31 12.42 12.67
CA LEU A 33 -4.25 11.42 11.58
C LEU A 33 -5.62 11.19 10.93
N LEU A 34 -6.64 11.95 11.33
CA LEU A 34 -7.97 11.92 10.72
C LEU A 34 -7.95 12.69 9.40
N ALA A 35 -8.64 12.14 8.40
CA ALA A 35 -8.76 12.75 7.09
C ALA A 35 -9.53 14.08 7.16
N PRO A 36 -9.07 15.14 6.47
CA PRO A 36 -9.84 16.38 6.26
C PRO A 36 -10.83 16.29 5.09
N TYR A 37 -11.13 15.09 4.60
CA TYR A 37 -12.03 14.79 3.49
C TYR A 37 -12.93 13.58 3.84
N ASP A 38 -14.06 13.45 3.15
CA ASP A 38 -15.07 12.46 3.51
C ASP A 38 -14.63 11.00 3.31
N GLU A 39 -13.85 10.77 2.25
CA GLU A 39 -13.44 9.44 1.78
C GLU A 39 -12.09 9.49 1.05
N TRP A 40 -11.28 8.47 1.28
CA TRP A 40 -10.08 8.13 0.52
C TRP A 40 -10.30 6.83 -0.25
N TYR A 41 -9.64 6.67 -1.40
CA TYR A 41 -9.88 5.59 -2.35
C TYR A 41 -8.60 4.81 -2.64
N PHE A 42 -8.76 3.53 -2.96
CA PHE A 42 -7.68 2.68 -3.44
C PHE A 42 -8.10 1.87 -4.66
N ASN A 43 -7.16 1.59 -5.56
CA ASN A 43 -7.44 0.76 -6.74
C ASN A 43 -6.31 -0.22 -6.98
N PHE A 44 -6.64 -1.34 -7.60
CA PHE A 44 -5.67 -2.32 -8.04
C PHE A 44 -5.56 -2.32 -9.56
N LEU A 45 -4.35 -2.54 -10.05
CA LEU A 45 -4.08 -2.75 -11.46
C LEU A 45 -3.02 -3.82 -11.66
N TYR A 46 -2.93 -4.32 -12.89
CA TYR A 46 -1.89 -5.25 -13.31
C TYR A 46 -1.27 -4.83 -14.65
N PRO A 47 -0.06 -5.27 -15.00
CA PRO A 47 0.58 -4.88 -16.25
C PRO A 47 -0.14 -5.39 -17.49
N ASN A 48 0.10 -4.77 -18.65
CA ASN A 48 -0.58 -5.13 -19.89
C ASN A 48 -0.51 -6.65 -20.16
N ALA A 49 -1.68 -7.26 -20.38
CA ALA A 49 -1.84 -8.68 -20.68
C ALA A 49 -1.29 -9.67 -19.63
N LEU A 50 -1.03 -9.23 -18.39
CA LEU A 50 -0.58 -10.08 -17.27
C LEU A 50 -1.60 -10.03 -16.12
N PRO A 51 -2.77 -10.69 -16.24
CA PRO A 51 -3.90 -10.46 -15.35
C PRO A 51 -3.63 -10.86 -13.90
N ALA A 52 -4.11 -10.02 -12.99
CA ALA A 52 -4.24 -10.29 -11.57
C ALA A 52 -5.67 -9.94 -11.11
N ASP A 53 -6.15 -10.60 -10.06
CA ASP A 53 -7.48 -10.33 -9.52
C ASP A 53 -7.47 -10.36 -7.99
N VAL A 54 -7.91 -9.27 -7.36
CA VAL A 54 -7.99 -9.17 -5.90
C VAL A 54 -9.30 -9.75 -5.40
N THR A 55 -9.20 -10.61 -4.38
CA THR A 55 -10.33 -11.43 -3.91
C THR A 55 -10.80 -11.05 -2.52
N TYR A 56 -9.93 -10.48 -1.69
CA TYR A 56 -10.25 -10.05 -0.34
C TYR A 56 -9.25 -8.99 0.14
N VAL A 57 -9.71 -7.99 0.89
CA VAL A 57 -8.86 -6.94 1.50
C VAL A 57 -9.32 -6.69 2.94
N GLU A 58 -8.39 -6.64 3.87
CA GLU A 58 -8.52 -6.01 5.18
C GLU A 58 -7.70 -4.72 5.19
N LEU A 59 -8.28 -3.62 5.68
CA LEU A 59 -7.62 -2.32 5.78
C LEU A 59 -7.84 -1.76 7.19
N LEU A 60 -6.75 -1.44 7.88
CA LEU A 60 -6.79 -0.70 9.15
C LEU A 60 -6.46 0.76 8.86
N ASP A 61 -7.38 1.67 9.16
CA ASP A 61 -7.16 3.10 8.96
C ASP A 61 -6.52 3.77 10.18
N THR A 62 -6.13 5.03 10.05
CA THR A 62 -5.47 5.82 11.11
C THR A 62 -6.36 6.18 12.31
N ASP A 63 -7.68 5.98 12.23
CA ASP A 63 -8.61 6.10 13.36
C ASP A 63 -8.82 4.74 14.07
N GLY A 64 -8.15 3.68 13.61
CA GLY A 64 -8.23 2.34 14.18
C GLY A 64 -9.44 1.54 13.68
N ILE A 65 -10.10 1.98 12.62
CA ILE A 65 -11.23 1.27 12.01
C ILE A 65 -10.70 0.19 11.06
N LEU A 66 -11.17 -1.05 11.28
CA LEU A 66 -10.85 -2.19 10.43
C LEU A 66 -11.97 -2.44 9.42
N TYR A 67 -11.65 -2.21 8.15
CA TYR A 67 -12.50 -2.47 7.01
C TYR A 67 -12.22 -3.86 6.44
N ARG A 68 -13.27 -4.55 5.97
CA ARG A 68 -13.17 -5.86 5.31
C ARG A 68 -13.96 -5.86 4.01
N TYR A 69 -13.27 -5.95 2.89
CA TYR A 69 -13.85 -5.89 1.55
C TYR A 69 -13.88 -7.29 0.94
N ARG A 70 -15.09 -7.80 0.74
CA ARG A 70 -15.35 -9.03 -0.02
C ARG A 70 -15.81 -8.75 -1.45
N MET A 71 -16.31 -7.53 -1.67
CA MET A 71 -16.65 -7.00 -2.98
C MET A 71 -15.75 -5.79 -3.20
N LEU A 72 -14.99 -5.83 -4.30
CA LEU A 72 -14.01 -4.82 -4.67
C LEU A 72 -14.33 -4.32 -6.07
N GLY A 73 -13.89 -3.10 -6.38
CA GLY A 73 -13.81 -2.64 -7.76
C GLY A 73 -12.86 -3.53 -8.57
N SER A 74 -13.06 -3.56 -9.89
CA SER A 74 -12.26 -4.38 -10.81
C SER A 74 -10.76 -4.07 -10.70
N THR A 75 -9.94 -5.12 -10.77
CA THR A 75 -8.50 -4.98 -11.00
C THR A 75 -8.28 -4.75 -12.49
N ASN A 76 -7.77 -3.59 -12.88
CA ASN A 76 -7.73 -3.18 -14.29
C ASN A 76 -6.36 -3.38 -14.93
N ALA A 77 -6.33 -3.66 -16.24
CA ALA A 77 -5.08 -3.69 -17.00
C ALA A 77 -4.51 -2.27 -17.17
N SER A 78 -3.21 -2.13 -16.97
CA SER A 78 -2.45 -0.95 -17.38
C SER A 78 -1.82 -1.21 -18.75
N SER A 79 -2.48 -0.75 -19.82
CA SER A 79 -1.99 -0.92 -21.20
C SER A 79 -0.61 -0.28 -21.45
N ALA A 80 -0.28 0.78 -20.71
CA ALA A 80 1.00 1.45 -20.77
C ALA A 80 2.14 0.70 -20.02
N SER A 81 1.80 -0.22 -19.12
CA SER A 81 2.79 -0.98 -18.33
C SER A 81 3.23 -2.24 -19.10
N VAL A 82 4.20 -2.07 -20.02
CA VAL A 82 4.78 -3.14 -20.83
C VAL A 82 6.26 -3.31 -20.48
N GLY A 83 6.62 -4.46 -19.91
CA GLY A 83 7.99 -4.78 -19.50
C GLY A 83 8.52 -3.98 -18.29
N LYS A 84 7.84 -2.91 -17.89
CA LYS A 84 8.04 -2.13 -16.66
C LYS A 84 6.74 -1.38 -16.34
N TRP A 85 6.61 -0.89 -15.11
CA TRP A 85 5.48 -0.05 -14.74
C TRP A 85 5.50 1.28 -15.50
N ASN A 86 4.31 1.72 -15.94
CA ASN A 86 4.10 3.12 -16.25
C ASN A 86 4.03 3.91 -14.94
N GLU A 87 4.74 5.03 -14.84
CA GLU A 87 4.71 5.86 -13.62
C GLU A 87 3.50 6.81 -13.59
N GLU A 88 2.77 6.92 -14.71
CA GLU A 88 1.50 7.64 -14.80
C GLU A 88 0.33 6.65 -14.72
N VAL A 89 -0.22 6.46 -13.52
CA VAL A 89 -1.38 5.60 -13.29
C VAL A 89 -2.58 6.42 -12.85
N MET A 90 -3.71 6.32 -13.55
CA MET A 90 -4.88 7.12 -13.19
C MET A 90 -5.50 6.64 -11.88
N GLY A 91 -5.75 7.57 -10.96
CA GLY A 91 -6.62 7.35 -9.81
C GLY A 91 -8.07 7.36 -10.27
N ILE A 92 -8.78 6.27 -10.09
CA ILE A 92 -10.18 6.15 -10.48
C ILE A 92 -11.04 6.16 -9.21
N HIS A 93 -12.15 6.90 -9.24
CA HIS A 93 -13.14 6.81 -8.18
C HIS A 93 -13.75 5.41 -8.14
N SER A 94 -13.86 4.85 -6.94
CA SER A 94 -14.45 3.53 -6.73
C SER A 94 -15.58 3.62 -5.72
N ASP A 95 -16.75 3.11 -6.09
CA ASP A 95 -17.88 2.99 -5.16
C ASP A 95 -17.60 1.98 -4.03
N PHE A 96 -16.69 1.02 -4.27
CA PHE A 96 -16.39 -0.08 -3.36
C PHE A 96 -15.09 0.13 -2.57
N ASN A 97 -14.03 0.60 -3.23
CA ASN A 97 -12.70 0.62 -2.64
C ASN A 97 -12.42 1.97 -1.97
N LYS A 98 -12.96 2.15 -0.76
CA LYS A 98 -12.87 3.42 -0.03
C LYS A 98 -12.91 3.29 1.48
N ALA A 99 -12.15 4.15 2.17
CA ALA A 99 -12.08 4.24 3.63
C ALA A 99 -12.28 5.70 4.09
N LYS A 100 -12.53 5.90 5.40
CA LYS A 100 -12.67 7.26 5.95
C LYS A 100 -11.34 7.96 6.13
N ASN A 101 -10.34 7.27 6.63
CA ASN A 101 -9.02 7.84 6.90
C ASN A 101 -7.91 7.13 6.12
N PRO A 102 -6.69 7.71 6.03
CA PRO A 102 -5.52 7.04 5.46
C PRO A 102 -5.26 5.64 6.05
N PRO A 103 -4.67 4.72 5.29
CA PRO A 103 -4.34 3.39 5.77
C PRO A 103 -3.12 3.42 6.72
N GLN A 104 -3.20 2.70 7.84
CA GLN A 104 -2.02 2.25 8.59
C GLN A 104 -1.46 0.97 8.00
N ALA A 105 -2.35 0.04 7.66
CA ALA A 105 -1.99 -1.24 7.07
C ALA A 105 -3.08 -1.75 6.11
N MET A 106 -2.66 -2.46 5.08
CA MET A 106 -3.53 -3.22 4.18
C MET A 106 -3.03 -4.66 4.09
N HIS A 107 -3.95 -5.61 4.15
CA HIS A 107 -3.68 -7.03 4.01
C HIS A 107 -4.65 -7.61 3.00
N PHE A 108 -4.17 -8.25 1.92
CA PHE A 108 -5.06 -8.67 0.85
C PHE A 108 -4.63 -9.94 0.13
N CYS A 109 -5.64 -10.62 -0.42
CA CYS A 109 -5.52 -11.81 -1.23
C CYS A 109 -5.67 -11.47 -2.70
N TRP A 110 -4.80 -12.00 -3.55
CA TRP A 110 -4.92 -11.81 -4.98
C TRP A 110 -4.41 -13.01 -5.77
N ASP A 111 -5.08 -13.26 -6.88
CA ASP A 111 -4.76 -14.30 -7.84
C ASP A 111 -3.86 -13.72 -8.93
N SER A 112 -2.67 -14.28 -9.12
CA SER A 112 -1.86 -14.03 -10.31
C SER A 112 -2.23 -15.06 -11.36
N VAL A 113 -2.87 -14.62 -12.45
CA VAL A 113 -3.26 -15.53 -13.53
C VAL A 113 -2.01 -16.09 -14.19
N ILE A 114 -1.01 -15.24 -14.45
CA ILE A 114 0.22 -15.65 -15.13
C ILE A 114 1.06 -16.65 -14.32
N ASP A 115 1.06 -16.51 -12.99
CA ASP A 115 1.82 -17.42 -12.14
C ASP A 115 0.98 -18.61 -11.68
N LYS A 116 -0.33 -18.61 -12.00
CA LYS A 116 -1.32 -19.61 -11.60
C LYS A 116 -1.30 -19.88 -10.11
N LYS A 117 -1.18 -18.82 -9.29
CA LYS A 117 -1.13 -18.95 -7.84
C LYS A 117 -1.77 -17.76 -7.13
N VAL A 118 -2.17 -18.04 -5.89
CA VAL A 118 -2.63 -17.04 -4.93
C VAL A 118 -1.42 -16.44 -4.21
N TYR A 119 -1.44 -15.13 -4.05
CA TYR A 119 -0.56 -14.37 -3.19
C TYR A 119 -1.35 -13.72 -2.06
N GLU A 120 -0.68 -13.58 -0.91
CA GLU A 120 -1.14 -12.84 0.26
C GLU A 120 -0.12 -11.74 0.52
N THR A 121 -0.58 -10.49 0.53
CA THR A 121 0.29 -9.32 0.62
C THR A 121 -0.11 -8.43 1.79
N TRP A 122 0.87 -8.05 2.59
CA TRP A 122 0.78 -7.01 3.61
C TRP A 122 1.49 -5.75 3.13
N ILE A 123 0.87 -4.59 3.34
CA ILE A 123 1.48 -3.27 3.18
C ILE A 123 1.32 -2.51 4.48
N THR A 124 2.41 -2.06 5.07
CA THR A 124 2.40 -1.12 6.20
C THR A 124 2.81 0.26 5.70
N PHE A 125 2.10 1.30 6.10
CA PHE A 125 2.33 2.67 5.65
C PHE A 125 3.02 3.50 6.73
N GLY A 126 4.06 4.23 6.35
CA GLY A 126 4.83 5.08 7.24
C GLY A 126 4.30 6.50 7.36
N TYR A 127 4.83 7.24 8.33
CA TYR A 127 4.52 8.65 8.57
C TYR A 127 4.64 9.54 7.32
N PRO A 128 5.67 9.40 6.44
CA PRO A 128 5.77 10.22 5.24
C PRO A 128 4.54 10.10 4.31
N VAL A 129 3.91 8.92 4.28
CA VAL A 129 2.70 8.69 3.47
C VAL A 129 1.50 9.43 4.06
N TRP A 130 1.32 9.35 5.37
CA TRP A 130 0.25 10.09 6.05
C TRP A 130 0.44 11.59 5.92
N GLU A 131 1.68 12.07 6.03
CA GLU A 131 1.99 13.50 5.84
C GLU A 131 1.59 13.96 4.44
N MET A 132 1.91 13.18 3.40
CA MET A 132 1.43 13.46 2.05
C MET A 132 -0.11 13.44 1.97
N MET A 133 -0.77 12.40 2.48
CA MET A 133 -2.23 12.26 2.37
C MET A 133 -3.03 13.31 3.17
N LEU A 134 -2.45 13.90 4.22
CA LEU A 134 -3.12 14.82 5.14
C LEU A 134 -2.69 16.28 4.95
N THR A 135 -1.67 16.54 4.13
CA THR A 135 -1.25 17.91 3.80
C THR A 135 -1.98 18.40 2.55
N PRO A 136 -2.71 19.53 2.62
CA PRO A 136 -3.35 20.10 1.44
C PRO A 136 -2.31 20.64 0.46
N TYR A 137 -2.63 20.59 -0.84
CA TYR A 137 -1.87 21.27 -1.89
C TYR A 137 -2.81 22.09 -2.80
N PRO A 138 -2.33 23.18 -3.44
CA PRO A 138 -3.16 23.98 -4.33
C PRO A 138 -3.65 23.19 -5.53
N SER A 139 -4.95 23.29 -5.85
CA SER A 139 -5.51 22.67 -7.05
C SER A 139 -4.78 23.16 -8.30
N PRO A 140 -4.44 22.26 -9.24
CA PRO A 140 -3.87 22.66 -10.52
C PRO A 140 -4.91 23.25 -11.48
N TRP A 141 -6.21 23.14 -11.16
CA TRP A 141 -7.31 23.54 -12.03
C TRP A 141 -8.06 24.78 -11.51
N ASP A 142 -8.24 24.88 -10.19
CA ASP A 142 -9.07 25.92 -9.58
C ASP A 142 -8.27 26.80 -8.59
N ALA A 143 -8.12 28.08 -8.92
CA ALA A 143 -7.40 29.02 -8.07
C ALA A 143 -8.08 29.18 -6.69
N GLY A 144 -7.30 29.01 -5.63
CA GLY A 144 -7.77 29.13 -4.23
C GLY A 144 -8.39 27.85 -3.67
N VAL A 145 -8.55 26.79 -4.46
CA VAL A 145 -8.96 25.48 -3.98
C VAL A 145 -7.74 24.71 -3.47
N GLN A 146 -7.89 24.05 -2.32
CA GLN A 146 -6.91 23.10 -1.80
C GLN A 146 -7.43 21.68 -2.02
N GLU A 147 -6.53 20.79 -2.41
CA GLU A 147 -6.78 19.38 -2.67
C GLU A 147 -5.90 18.51 -1.78
N TYR A 148 -6.18 17.20 -1.79
CA TYR A 148 -5.47 16.20 -1.00
C TYR A 148 -5.20 14.94 -1.84
N HIS A 149 -4.14 14.22 -1.50
CA HIS A 149 -3.81 12.93 -2.13
C HIS A 149 -4.76 11.83 -1.65
N ARG A 150 -5.93 11.74 -2.29
CA ARG A 150 -7.05 10.88 -1.88
C ARG A 150 -7.12 9.54 -2.61
N TYR A 151 -6.20 9.27 -3.53
CA TYR A 151 -6.23 8.06 -4.35
C TYR A 151 -4.88 7.34 -4.27
N LEU A 152 -4.94 6.07 -3.85
CA LEU A 152 -3.83 5.14 -3.90
C LEU A 152 -4.06 4.14 -5.03
N VAL A 153 -3.03 3.86 -5.81
CA VAL A 153 -3.06 2.81 -6.83
C VAL A 153 -2.02 1.76 -6.49
N ILE A 154 -2.42 0.49 -6.51
CA ILE A 154 -1.60 -0.66 -6.13
C ILE A 154 -1.43 -1.53 -7.38
N GLY A 155 -0.19 -1.66 -7.85
CA GLY A 155 0.17 -2.50 -8.99
C GLY A 155 0.55 -3.90 -8.56
N LEU A 156 -0.07 -4.90 -9.16
CA LEU A 156 0.15 -6.32 -8.92
C LEU A 156 0.82 -6.95 -10.14
N ALA A 157 2.09 -7.33 -10.01
CA ALA A 157 2.91 -7.88 -11.08
C ALA A 157 3.26 -9.35 -10.81
N PRO A 158 3.70 -10.09 -11.86
CA PRO A 158 4.22 -11.45 -11.70
C PRO A 158 5.28 -11.55 -10.61
N GLU A 159 5.49 -12.77 -10.10
CA GLU A 159 6.41 -13.09 -8.99
C GLU A 159 5.99 -12.51 -7.63
N GLY A 160 4.74 -12.06 -7.49
CA GLY A 160 4.24 -11.50 -6.23
C GLY A 160 4.71 -10.06 -5.98
N ARG A 161 5.17 -9.37 -7.02
CA ARG A 161 5.69 -8.00 -6.92
C ARG A 161 4.56 -7.01 -6.80
N VAL A 162 4.64 -6.16 -5.78
CA VAL A 162 3.63 -5.15 -5.48
C VAL A 162 4.29 -3.77 -5.45
N ARG A 163 3.65 -2.78 -6.07
CA ARG A 163 4.04 -1.37 -5.99
C ARG A 163 2.84 -0.51 -5.67
N ALA A 164 3.07 0.65 -5.08
CA ALA A 164 2.01 1.60 -4.77
C ALA A 164 2.38 3.02 -5.18
N TRP A 165 1.38 3.79 -5.61
CA TRP A 165 1.51 5.19 -5.98
C TRP A 165 0.40 6.03 -5.35
N LEU A 166 0.76 7.19 -4.82
CA LEU A 166 -0.20 8.26 -4.56
C LEU A 166 -0.43 9.03 -5.84
N VAL A 167 -1.70 9.18 -6.20
CA VAL A 167 -2.09 9.90 -7.41
C VAL A 167 -2.04 11.39 -7.15
N ASN A 168 -1.46 12.10 -8.11
CA ASN A 168 -1.35 13.55 -8.07
C ASN A 168 -2.26 14.16 -9.11
N ASN A 169 -2.95 15.23 -8.74
CA ASN A 169 -3.75 15.99 -9.70
C ASN A 169 -2.83 16.89 -10.54
N GLY A 170 -2.95 16.79 -11.86
CA GLY A 170 -2.20 17.63 -12.82
C GLY A 170 -0.68 17.44 -12.82
N LYS A 171 -0.14 16.40 -12.17
CA LYS A 171 1.29 16.09 -12.05
C LYS A 171 1.52 14.57 -12.11
N PRO A 172 2.74 14.09 -12.41
CA PRO A 172 3.08 12.68 -12.29
C PRO A 172 2.85 12.17 -10.87
N ASN A 173 2.49 10.89 -10.73
CA ASN A 173 2.20 10.29 -9.43
C ASN A 173 3.45 10.13 -8.57
N THR A 174 3.24 10.12 -7.25
CA THR A 174 4.30 9.83 -6.30
C THR A 174 4.36 8.33 -6.05
N ARG A 175 5.40 7.67 -6.55
CA ARG A 175 5.69 6.27 -6.23
C ARG A 175 6.14 6.15 -4.77
N LEU A 176 5.53 5.23 -4.03
CA LEU A 176 5.93 4.89 -2.66
C LEU A 176 7.05 3.84 -2.68
N THR A 177 8.07 4.02 -1.84
CA THR A 177 9.24 3.15 -1.81
C THR A 177 9.39 2.41 -0.48
N GLU A 178 9.98 1.21 -0.53
CA GLU A 178 10.12 0.33 0.65
C GLU A 178 11.17 0.82 1.66
N ASP A 179 12.12 1.64 1.21
CA ASP A 179 13.19 2.20 2.06
C ASP A 179 12.72 3.40 2.90
N LYS A 180 11.55 3.97 2.58
CA LYS A 180 11.10 5.24 3.17
C LYS A 180 9.63 5.26 3.53
N ASP A 181 8.76 4.84 2.62
CA ASP A 181 7.34 5.17 2.66
C ASP A 181 6.48 4.01 3.16
N ILE A 182 6.80 2.78 2.74
CA ILE A 182 5.99 1.58 3.01
C ILE A 182 6.87 0.38 3.35
N VAL A 183 6.28 -0.68 3.91
CA VAL A 183 6.88 -2.02 3.96
C VAL A 183 5.92 -2.99 3.29
N VAL A 184 6.42 -3.79 2.35
CA VAL A 184 5.61 -4.73 1.57
C VAL A 184 6.11 -6.15 1.81
N GLU A 185 5.21 -7.03 2.22
CA GLU A 185 5.51 -8.45 2.42
C GLU A 185 4.52 -9.28 1.61
N THR A 186 5.01 -10.12 0.69
CA THR A 186 4.17 -11.00 -0.12
C THR A 186 4.57 -12.46 0.08
N VAL A 187 3.60 -13.33 0.33
CA VAL A 187 3.79 -14.78 0.46
C VAL A 187 2.84 -15.56 -0.47
N SER A 188 3.15 -16.84 -0.70
CA SER A 188 2.31 -17.76 -1.48
C SER A 188 2.47 -19.21 -0.99
N GLY A 189 1.60 -20.10 -1.46
CA GLY A 189 1.65 -21.53 -1.17
C GLY A 189 1.37 -21.85 0.30
N GLU A 190 2.23 -22.67 0.92
CA GLU A 190 2.06 -23.13 2.31
C GLU A 190 2.15 -22.00 3.35
N LYS A 191 2.75 -20.86 2.97
CA LYS A 191 2.88 -19.68 3.83
C LYS A 191 1.61 -18.82 3.89
N LEU A 192 0.62 -19.09 3.04
CA LEU A 192 -0.67 -18.40 3.07
C LEU A 192 -1.38 -18.67 4.40
N ALA A 193 -1.87 -17.61 5.04
CA ALA A 193 -2.65 -17.67 6.26
C ALA A 193 -4.09 -17.22 5.99
N MET A 194 -4.32 -15.93 5.76
CA MET A 194 -5.65 -15.38 5.46
C MET A 194 -6.16 -15.87 4.11
N CYS A 195 -5.28 -16.04 3.13
CA CYS A 195 -5.66 -16.33 1.75
C CYS A 195 -5.68 -17.82 1.44
N LYS A 196 -5.52 -18.68 2.44
CA LYS A 196 -5.55 -20.13 2.26
C LYS A 196 -6.92 -20.58 1.76
N GLY A 197 -6.97 -21.09 0.53
CA GLY A 197 -8.21 -21.51 -0.14
C GLY A 197 -9.06 -20.35 -0.69
N VAL A 198 -8.56 -19.10 -0.62
CA VAL A 198 -9.23 -17.92 -1.16
C VAL A 198 -8.74 -17.68 -2.59
N THR A 199 -9.56 -18.02 -3.57
CA THR A 199 -9.25 -17.81 -5.00
C THR A 199 -10.52 -17.64 -5.82
N ARG A 200 -10.47 -16.83 -6.87
CA ARG A 200 -11.53 -16.75 -7.90
C ARG A 200 -11.36 -17.78 -9.02
N PHE A 201 -10.25 -18.53 -9.00
CA PHE A 201 -9.89 -19.53 -10.00
C PHE A 201 -9.95 -20.96 -9.42
N SER A 202 -10.97 -21.26 -8.62
CA SER A 202 -11.17 -22.59 -8.01
C SER A 202 -11.30 -23.74 -9.02
N ARG A 203 -11.64 -23.43 -10.29
CA ARG A 203 -11.69 -24.38 -11.41
C ARG A 203 -10.40 -24.40 -12.26
N GLY A 204 -9.33 -23.79 -11.75
CA GLY A 204 -8.04 -23.66 -12.42
C GLY A 204 -7.88 -22.36 -13.22
N TYR A 205 -6.63 -21.98 -13.43
CA TYR A 205 -6.26 -20.80 -14.20
C TYR A 205 -6.21 -21.11 -15.70
N LYS A 206 -6.76 -20.20 -16.51
CA LYS A 206 -6.66 -20.22 -17.96
C LYS A 206 -6.23 -18.86 -18.46
N TYR A 207 -5.35 -18.86 -19.46
CA TYR A 207 -4.97 -17.64 -20.14
C TYR A 207 -6.04 -17.28 -21.15
N ILE A 208 -6.30 -15.98 -21.25
CA ILE A 208 -7.05 -15.44 -22.38
C ILE A 208 -6.11 -15.33 -23.58
N LYS A 209 -6.66 -15.33 -24.79
CA LYS A 209 -5.89 -15.23 -26.04
C LYS A 209 -4.89 -14.07 -26.04
N GLU A 210 -5.28 -12.92 -25.50
CA GLU A 210 -4.41 -11.76 -25.37
C GLU A 210 -3.15 -12.06 -24.55
N THR A 211 -3.27 -12.76 -23.42
CA THR A 211 -2.14 -13.17 -22.60
C THR A 211 -1.27 -14.18 -23.33
N GLU A 212 -1.87 -15.17 -24.00
CA GLU A 212 -1.14 -16.17 -24.80
C GLU A 212 -0.31 -15.51 -25.92
N ASP A 213 -0.93 -14.61 -26.67
CA ASP A 213 -0.28 -13.85 -27.75
C ASP A 213 0.83 -12.95 -27.17
N PHE A 214 0.60 -12.31 -26.02
CA PHE A 214 1.58 -11.43 -25.39
C PHE A 214 2.85 -12.16 -24.92
N ILE A 215 2.74 -13.40 -24.43
CA ILE A 215 3.86 -14.15 -23.84
C ILE A 215 4.56 -15.11 -24.80
N LYS A 216 3.99 -15.37 -25.99
CA LYS A 216 4.41 -16.41 -26.93
C LYS A 216 5.92 -16.46 -27.20
N ASP A 217 6.55 -15.31 -27.39
CA ASP A 217 7.98 -15.18 -27.74
C ASP A 217 8.80 -14.50 -26.62
N LYS A 218 8.26 -14.49 -25.39
CA LYS A 218 8.91 -13.85 -24.23
C LYS A 218 9.33 -14.87 -23.20
N LYS A 219 10.36 -14.50 -22.44
CA LYS A 219 10.78 -15.27 -21.27
C LYS A 219 10.17 -14.68 -20.00
N TYR A 220 9.64 -15.55 -19.14
CA TYR A 220 9.24 -15.19 -17.78
C TYR A 220 10.42 -14.52 -17.03
N PRO A 221 10.22 -13.43 -16.25
CA PRO A 221 8.95 -12.92 -15.69
C PRO A 221 8.22 -11.83 -16.50
N TYR A 222 8.47 -11.74 -17.82
CA TYR A 222 7.75 -10.86 -18.75
C TYR A 222 7.85 -9.35 -18.44
N GLY A 223 8.84 -8.95 -17.65
CA GLY A 223 9.16 -7.55 -17.37
C GLY A 223 10.11 -7.40 -16.17
N ASN A 224 10.51 -6.16 -15.90
CA ASN A 224 11.22 -5.72 -14.72
C ASN A 224 10.27 -4.82 -13.91
N TRP A 225 9.60 -5.44 -12.94
CA TRP A 225 8.47 -4.86 -12.20
C TRP A 225 8.84 -4.32 -10.83
#